data_AF-A0A2H3HG14-F1
#
_entry.id   AF-A0A2H3HG14-F1
#
_cell.length_a   1.000
_cell.length_b   1.000
_cell.length_c   1.000
_cell.angle_alpha   90.00
_cell.angle_beta   90.00
_cell.angle_gamma   90.00
#
_symmetry.space_group_name_H-M   'P 1'
#
loop_
_entity.id
_entity.type
_entity.pdbx_description
1 polymer ?
#
loop_
_entity_poly.entity_id
_entity_poly.type
_entity_poly.pdbx_seq_one_letter_code
_entity_poly.pdbx_strand_id
1 'polypeptide(L)'
;MLQAPSKLHLLFPRGLTSNLMKRGGVSGALPRGRKYSTSQTADGPDPQEAQLDYRKFLDMLRHDNDLVEINTGVDPHLELGAIIRRVSEVNDKAPLFNNIKGARDGLWRVAGNAASLRPSEKDRYGRIARSLGLEHTASWKEICHRWQSGKKAKVLPPNVLPSGPCKDNKIIGDKVDLTTLPVPFLHTGDGGKYIQTYGVHVLQMPDGSWTNWSIFRGMVYDKNRIVCLVGGGQHNSMIRDAWLAAGKKEVPWALAFGVPPAASLAAAMPVPEGVSEAEYVGALVGKPLDLVKCELNNLLVPANSEIVFEGTLSLTDKAHEGPFEDYLGVIFEGDQRMQPLFTVDAITYRNDAIMPVSVPGRITDESVRPLPLSQYFR
;
A
#
# COMPACT_ATOMS: atom_id res chain seq x y z
N MET A 1 29.61 -22.80 28.93
CA MET A 1 29.62 -24.19 28.44
C MET A 1 28.19 -24.65 28.24
N LEU A 2 27.95 -25.42 27.17
CA LEU A 2 26.69 -26.06 26.71
C LEU A 2 25.67 -25.10 26.06
N GLN A 3 25.75 -24.84 24.75
CA GLN A 3 25.30 -25.64 23.58
C GLN A 3 23.78 -25.69 23.37
N ALA A 4 23.34 -25.11 22.25
CA ALA A 4 22.01 -25.22 21.65
C ALA A 4 21.79 -26.60 21.00
N PRO A 5 20.51 -27.00 20.84
CA PRO A 5 20.03 -27.45 19.51
C PRO A 5 18.57 -26.97 19.27
N SER A 6 17.95 -26.98 18.08
CA SER A 6 18.11 -27.79 16.86
C SER A 6 17.47 -27.07 15.66
N LYS A 7 18.10 -27.18 14.48
CA LYS A 7 17.48 -26.92 13.17
C LYS A 7 16.79 -28.20 12.70
N LEU A 8 15.51 -28.11 12.33
CA LEU A 8 14.78 -29.20 11.68
C LEU A 8 14.99 -29.10 10.15
N HIS A 9 15.78 -30.03 9.59
CA HIS A 9 15.92 -30.22 8.15
C HIS A 9 14.79 -31.13 7.64
N LEU A 10 13.90 -30.62 6.78
CA LEU A 10 13.04 -31.50 5.97
C LEU A 10 13.84 -32.03 4.77
N LEU A 11 14.04 -33.35 4.79
CA LEU A 11 14.57 -34.16 3.69
C LEU A 11 13.51 -34.32 2.59
N PHE A 12 13.84 -33.95 1.35
CA PHE A 12 13.13 -34.42 0.16
C PHE A 12 13.90 -35.62 -0.44
N PRO A 13 13.23 -36.73 -0.77
CA PRO A 13 13.90 -37.85 -1.42
C PRO A 13 14.21 -37.54 -2.89
N ARG A 14 15.48 -37.74 -3.28
CA ARG A 14 15.94 -37.76 -4.67
C ARG A 14 15.74 -39.16 -5.26
N GLY A 15 15.21 -39.20 -6.49
CA GLY A 15 15.59 -40.21 -7.47
C GLY A 15 14.44 -40.99 -8.10
N LEU A 16 14.11 -40.67 -9.34
CA LEU A 16 13.97 -41.66 -10.41
C LEU A 16 14.10 -40.98 -11.77
N THR A 17 15.09 -41.47 -12.52
CA THR A 17 15.53 -40.99 -13.82
C THR A 17 14.80 -41.69 -14.97
N SER A 18 14.68 -40.94 -16.07
CA SER A 18 14.86 -41.32 -17.48
C SER A 18 13.63 -41.63 -18.36
N ASN A 19 13.70 -40.95 -19.52
CA ASN A 19 13.22 -41.29 -20.85
C ASN A 19 11.71 -41.27 -21.16
N LEU A 20 11.30 -40.30 -21.97
CA LEU A 20 10.83 -40.59 -23.34
C LEU A 20 10.78 -39.35 -24.26
N MET A 21 11.25 -39.58 -25.49
CA MET A 21 10.90 -38.93 -26.78
C MET A 21 11.53 -37.59 -27.21
N LYS A 22 12.53 -37.77 -28.10
CA LYS A 22 12.83 -36.93 -29.27
C LYS A 22 11.58 -36.71 -30.14
N ARG A 23 11.39 -35.48 -30.65
CA ARG A 23 11.31 -35.09 -32.08
C ARG A 23 10.54 -33.75 -32.23
N GLY A 24 11.04 -32.89 -33.11
CA GLY A 24 10.26 -31.81 -33.73
C GLY A 24 10.89 -30.43 -33.57
N GLY A 25 11.86 -30.10 -34.42
CA GLY A 25 12.17 -28.71 -34.70
C GLY A 25 11.07 -28.10 -35.56
N VAL A 26 10.55 -26.94 -35.16
CA VAL A 26 9.87 -25.99 -36.05
C VAL A 26 10.20 -24.59 -35.56
N SER A 27 10.85 -23.82 -36.43
CA SER A 27 10.98 -22.37 -36.30
C SER A 27 9.58 -21.73 -36.32
N GLY A 28 9.18 -21.08 -35.23
CA GLY A 28 7.93 -20.33 -35.15
C GLY A 28 8.20 -18.94 -34.59
N ALA A 29 8.03 -17.92 -35.43
CA ALA A 29 8.16 -16.52 -35.07
C ALA A 29 7.26 -16.17 -33.86
N LEU A 30 7.78 -15.34 -32.96
CA LEU A 30 7.01 -14.72 -31.87
C LEU A 30 5.80 -13.97 -32.46
N PRO A 31 4.57 -14.18 -31.94
CA PRO A 31 3.42 -13.45 -32.43
C PRO A 31 3.57 -11.97 -32.06
N ARG A 32 3.56 -11.12 -33.09
CA ARG A 32 3.51 -9.65 -32.98
C ARG A 32 2.37 -9.25 -32.05
N GLY A 33 2.65 -8.29 -31.17
CA GLY A 33 1.74 -7.81 -30.14
C GLY A 33 0.35 -7.49 -30.69
N ARG A 34 -0.67 -8.07 -30.06
CA ARG A 34 -2.05 -7.57 -30.18
C ARG A 34 -2.05 -6.14 -29.68
N LYS A 35 -2.23 -5.19 -30.59
CA LYS A 35 -2.69 -3.85 -30.23
C LYS A 35 -4.06 -4.03 -29.57
N TYR A 36 -4.19 -3.63 -28.32
CA TYR A 36 -5.48 -3.48 -27.68
C TYR A 36 -6.25 -2.42 -28.48
N SER A 37 -7.23 -2.86 -29.25
CA SER A 37 -8.11 -2.01 -30.02
C SER A 37 -9.04 -1.30 -29.04
N THR A 38 -8.84 0.01 -28.88
CA THR A 38 -9.76 0.90 -28.19
C THR A 38 -11.04 1.03 -29.00
N SER A 39 -12.05 0.22 -28.68
CA SER A 39 -13.44 0.60 -28.94
C SER A 39 -13.95 1.37 -27.73
N GLN A 40 -13.71 2.68 -27.72
CA GLN A 40 -14.41 3.60 -26.82
C GLN A 40 -15.85 3.77 -27.32
N THR A 41 -16.79 3.57 -26.39
CA THR A 41 -18.10 4.24 -26.14
C THR A 41 -18.86 3.27 -25.19
N ALA A 42 -19.44 3.65 -24.04
CA ALA A 42 -20.01 4.91 -23.59
C ALA A 42 -20.13 4.98 -22.04
N ASP A 43 -20.05 6.20 -21.48
CA ASP A 43 -20.58 6.66 -20.17
C ASP A 43 -20.04 6.04 -18.86
N GLY A 44 -18.72 5.89 -18.71
CA GLY A 44 -18.08 5.48 -17.46
C GLY A 44 -16.70 6.09 -17.22
N PRO A 45 -16.20 6.11 -15.97
CA PRO A 45 -14.84 6.58 -15.65
C PRO A 45 -13.77 5.76 -16.40
N ASP A 46 -12.62 6.37 -16.72
CA ASP A 46 -11.54 5.71 -17.46
C ASP A 46 -10.69 4.81 -16.52
N PRO A 47 -10.62 3.48 -16.75
CA PRO A 47 -9.78 2.58 -15.95
C PRO A 47 -8.30 2.96 -15.94
N GLN A 48 -7.82 3.56 -17.04
CA GLN A 48 -6.42 3.94 -17.16
C GLN A 48 -6.08 5.16 -16.29
N GLU A 49 -7.05 6.04 -16.05
CA GLU A 49 -6.88 7.16 -15.12
C GLU A 49 -7.13 6.74 -13.67
N ALA A 50 -8.04 5.78 -13.44
CA ALA A 50 -8.37 5.25 -12.11
C ALA A 50 -7.15 4.63 -11.41
N GLN A 51 -6.25 3.96 -12.14
CA GLN A 51 -5.01 3.41 -11.55
C GLN A 51 -4.03 4.50 -11.08
N LEU A 52 -4.23 5.75 -11.49
CA LEU A 52 -3.36 6.92 -11.24
C LEU A 52 -3.96 7.96 -10.27
N ASP A 53 -5.20 7.80 -9.82
CA ASP A 53 -5.86 8.69 -8.85
C ASP A 53 -6.85 7.90 -7.99
N TYR A 54 -6.67 7.95 -6.67
CA TYR A 54 -7.48 7.20 -5.73
C TYR A 54 -8.96 7.60 -5.77
N ARG A 55 -9.30 8.87 -6.04
CA ARG A 55 -10.71 9.29 -6.17
C ARG A 55 -11.36 8.68 -7.39
N LYS A 56 -10.66 8.72 -8.53
CA LYS A 56 -11.14 8.11 -9.77
C LYS A 56 -11.29 6.59 -9.62
N PHE A 57 -10.44 5.96 -8.82
CA PHE A 57 -10.60 4.56 -8.45
C PHE A 57 -11.88 4.29 -7.65
N LEU A 58 -12.20 5.13 -6.65
CA LEU A 58 -13.46 5.00 -5.92
C LEU A 58 -14.67 5.26 -6.83
N ASP A 59 -14.58 6.21 -7.77
CA ASP A 59 -15.61 6.44 -8.78
C ASP A 59 -15.80 5.23 -9.70
N MET A 60 -14.70 4.54 -10.04
CA MET A 60 -14.74 3.27 -10.77
C MET A 60 -15.43 2.16 -9.97
N LEU A 61 -15.14 2.03 -8.67
CA LEU A 61 -15.86 1.06 -7.82
C LEU A 61 -17.34 1.40 -7.71
N ARG A 62 -17.71 2.68 -7.65
CA ARG A 62 -19.11 3.12 -7.69
C ARG A 62 -19.79 2.74 -8.99
N HIS A 63 -19.13 2.98 -10.13
CA HIS A 63 -19.62 2.58 -11.45
C HIS A 63 -19.78 1.06 -11.58
N ASP A 64 -18.83 0.29 -11.06
CA ASP A 64 -18.88 -1.18 -11.04
C ASP A 64 -19.90 -1.75 -10.03
N ASN A 65 -20.66 -0.89 -9.33
CA ASN A 65 -21.56 -1.28 -8.24
C ASN A 65 -20.86 -2.07 -7.12
N ASP A 66 -19.58 -1.77 -6.86
CA ASP A 66 -18.70 -2.41 -5.89
C ASP A 66 -18.30 -1.46 -4.73
N LEU A 67 -18.97 -0.31 -4.62
CA LEU A 67 -18.81 0.65 -3.53
C LEU A 67 -20.15 0.87 -2.82
N VAL A 68 -20.13 0.97 -1.48
CA VAL A 68 -21.29 1.38 -0.66
C VAL A 68 -20.93 2.64 0.11
N GLU A 69 -21.74 3.68 -0.04
CA GLU A 69 -21.58 4.91 0.72
C GLU A 69 -22.36 4.85 2.03
N ILE A 70 -21.67 5.07 3.14
CA ILE A 70 -22.21 5.04 4.50
C ILE A 70 -22.21 6.47 5.03
N ASN A 71 -23.39 7.07 5.04
CA ASN A 71 -23.62 8.46 5.48
C ASN A 71 -24.06 8.56 6.95
N THR A 72 -24.46 7.44 7.55
CA THR A 72 -24.72 7.35 8.99
C THR A 72 -23.41 7.57 9.75
N GLY A 73 -23.50 8.20 10.93
CA GLY A 73 -22.33 8.41 11.77
C GLY A 73 -21.73 7.08 12.23
N VAL A 74 -20.42 6.92 12.06
CA VAL A 74 -19.66 5.72 12.47
C VAL A 74 -18.55 6.10 13.43
N ASP A 75 -18.39 5.34 14.51
CA ASP A 75 -17.32 5.50 15.47
C ASP A 75 -16.00 4.88 14.93
N PRO A 76 -14.90 5.64 14.86
CA PRO A 76 -13.60 5.08 14.48
C PRO A 76 -13.08 4.09 15.54
N HIS A 77 -13.62 4.09 16.75
CA HIS A 77 -13.30 3.10 17.77
C HIS A 77 -14.13 1.82 17.55
N LEU A 78 -13.48 0.79 17.02
CA LEU A 78 -14.00 -0.56 16.77
C LEU A 78 -15.13 -0.67 15.73
N GLU A 79 -16.12 0.21 15.71
CA GLU A 79 -17.27 0.10 14.79
C GLU A 79 -16.82 0.14 13.32
N LEU A 80 -16.02 1.14 12.95
CA LEU A 80 -15.40 1.22 11.63
C LEU A 80 -14.61 -0.06 11.29
N GLY A 81 -13.76 -0.50 12.21
CA GLY A 81 -12.92 -1.70 12.05
C GLY A 81 -13.76 -2.96 11.81
N ALA A 82 -14.81 -3.14 12.62
CA ALA A 82 -15.72 -4.28 12.55
C ALA A 82 -16.50 -4.32 11.23
N ILE A 83 -16.96 -3.18 10.72
CA ILE A 83 -17.65 -3.11 9.42
C ILE A 83 -16.69 -3.50 8.29
N ILE A 84 -15.51 -2.89 8.22
CA ILE A 84 -14.49 -3.20 7.19
C ILE A 84 -14.10 -4.68 7.28
N ARG A 85 -13.89 -5.19 8.49
CA ARG A 85 -13.56 -6.60 8.72
C ARG A 85 -14.65 -7.54 8.23
N ARG A 86 -15.92 -7.20 8.50
CA ARG A 86 -17.06 -8.00 8.06
C ARG A 86 -17.19 -8.02 6.55
N VAL A 87 -16.96 -6.89 5.89
CA VAL A 87 -16.93 -6.80 4.42
C VAL A 87 -15.89 -7.76 3.85
N SER A 88 -14.68 -7.79 4.42
CA SER A 88 -13.61 -8.72 4.01
C SER A 88 -14.00 -10.20 4.16
N GLU A 89 -14.72 -10.56 5.24
CA GLU A 89 -15.12 -11.96 5.50
C GLU A 89 -16.17 -12.48 4.53
N VAL A 90 -17.09 -11.61 4.09
CA VAL A 90 -18.20 -11.98 3.20
C VAL A 90 -17.97 -11.53 1.76
N ASN A 91 -16.81 -10.93 1.48
CA ASN A 91 -16.42 -10.34 0.19
C ASN A 91 -17.45 -9.32 -0.33
N ASP A 92 -18.06 -8.52 0.56
CA ASP A 92 -19.03 -7.49 0.14
C ASP A 92 -18.34 -6.30 -0.53
N LYS A 93 -19.14 -5.36 -1.03
CA LYS A 93 -18.73 -4.08 -1.62
C LYS A 93 -17.86 -3.26 -0.67
N ALA A 94 -16.92 -2.50 -1.22
CA ALA A 94 -16.03 -1.65 -0.45
C ALA A 94 -16.83 -0.52 0.23
N PRO A 95 -16.69 -0.32 1.56
CA PRO A 95 -17.39 0.75 2.25
C PRO A 95 -16.62 2.08 2.13
N LEU A 96 -17.33 3.14 1.75
CA LEU A 96 -16.89 4.53 1.86
C LEU A 96 -17.70 5.22 2.95
N PHE A 97 -17.07 5.50 4.07
CA PHE A 97 -17.68 6.18 5.21
C PHE A 97 -17.53 7.69 5.07
N ASN A 98 -18.65 8.37 4.86
CA ASN A 98 -18.68 9.82 4.67
C ASN A 98 -18.81 10.59 5.99
N ASN A 99 -19.21 9.93 7.08
CA ASN A 99 -19.48 10.56 8.37
C ASN A 99 -18.81 9.79 9.52
N ILE A 100 -17.57 10.18 9.83
CA ILE A 100 -16.79 9.59 10.94
C ILE A 100 -16.85 10.51 12.15
N LYS A 101 -17.17 9.94 13.31
CA LYS A 101 -17.19 10.68 14.58
C LYS A 101 -15.80 11.28 14.87
N GLY A 102 -15.77 12.59 15.12
CA GLY A 102 -14.54 13.34 15.36
C GLY A 102 -13.85 13.87 14.11
N ALA A 103 -14.34 13.53 12.90
CA ALA A 103 -13.87 14.16 11.68
C ALA A 103 -14.24 15.65 11.65
N ARG A 104 -13.29 16.49 11.21
CA ARG A 104 -13.42 17.95 11.13
C ARG A 104 -12.50 18.50 10.07
N ASP A 105 -12.81 19.68 9.55
CA ASP A 105 -11.96 20.40 8.59
C ASP A 105 -11.56 19.55 7.36
N GLY A 106 -12.45 18.66 6.91
CA GLY A 106 -12.19 17.75 5.78
C GLY A 106 -11.31 16.53 6.09
N LEU A 107 -10.85 16.35 7.33
CA LEU A 107 -10.10 15.18 7.81
C LEU A 107 -10.97 14.28 8.69
N TRP A 108 -11.29 13.05 8.31
CA TRP A 108 -11.28 12.50 6.95
C TRP A 108 -12.50 11.58 6.81
N ARG A 109 -12.90 11.34 5.57
CA ARG A 109 -13.70 10.17 5.21
C ARG A 109 -12.81 8.93 5.25
N VAL A 110 -13.40 7.74 5.30
CA VAL A 110 -12.63 6.49 5.31
C VAL A 110 -13.10 5.56 4.21
N ALA A 111 -12.18 4.93 3.51
CA ALA A 111 -12.48 3.87 2.55
C ALA A 111 -11.83 2.55 2.99
N GLY A 112 -12.64 1.50 3.12
CA GLY A 112 -12.18 0.15 3.44
C GLY A 112 -12.02 -0.72 2.21
N ASN A 113 -11.31 -1.85 2.35
CA ASN A 113 -11.35 -2.96 1.40
C ASN A 113 -10.92 -2.65 -0.04
N ALA A 114 -10.00 -1.69 -0.23
CA ALA A 114 -9.59 -1.18 -1.54
C ALA A 114 -8.94 -2.24 -2.45
N ALA A 115 -8.42 -3.35 -1.91
CA ALA A 115 -7.88 -4.46 -2.71
C ALA A 115 -8.33 -5.84 -2.19
N SER A 116 -9.41 -5.89 -1.43
CA SER A 116 -10.10 -7.14 -1.03
C SER A 116 -10.88 -7.76 -2.19
N LEU A 117 -11.42 -8.97 -1.98
CA LEU A 117 -12.17 -9.70 -3.00
C LEU A 117 -13.63 -9.20 -3.13
N ARG A 118 -14.21 -9.47 -4.31
CA ARG A 118 -15.65 -9.30 -4.61
C ARG A 118 -16.41 -10.62 -4.43
N PRO A 119 -17.75 -10.61 -4.29
CA PRO A 119 -18.50 -11.83 -3.97
C PRO A 119 -18.76 -12.70 -5.20
N SER A 120 -18.76 -12.12 -6.39
CA SER A 120 -18.99 -12.84 -7.65
C SER A 120 -17.69 -13.49 -8.16
N GLU A 121 -17.77 -14.77 -8.50
CA GLU A 121 -16.65 -15.54 -9.06
C GLU A 121 -16.11 -14.95 -10.38
N LYS A 122 -16.96 -14.27 -11.16
CA LYS A 122 -16.61 -13.71 -12.49
C LYS A 122 -15.66 -12.52 -12.41
N ASP A 123 -15.75 -11.74 -11.33
CA ASP A 123 -15.00 -10.51 -11.13
C ASP A 123 -14.41 -10.44 -9.71
N ARG A 124 -14.16 -11.60 -9.09
CA ARG A 124 -13.64 -11.76 -7.72
C ARG A 124 -12.41 -10.90 -7.43
N TYR A 125 -11.54 -10.69 -8.42
CA TYR A 125 -10.31 -9.89 -8.30
C TYR A 125 -10.46 -8.46 -8.86
N GLY A 126 -11.69 -8.00 -9.08
CA GLY A 126 -11.98 -6.79 -9.84
C GLY A 126 -11.36 -5.53 -9.25
N ARG A 127 -11.28 -5.41 -7.92
CA ARG A 127 -10.59 -4.28 -7.26
C ARG A 127 -9.11 -4.24 -7.61
N ILE A 128 -8.43 -5.38 -7.52
CA ILE A 128 -7.01 -5.52 -7.89
C ILE A 128 -6.81 -5.25 -9.38
N ALA A 129 -7.73 -5.73 -10.24
CA ALA A 129 -7.70 -5.49 -11.67
C ALA A 129 -7.82 -4.00 -12.00
N ARG A 130 -8.79 -3.29 -11.41
CA ARG A 130 -8.97 -1.83 -11.57
C ARG A 130 -7.74 -1.05 -11.09
N SER A 131 -7.07 -1.50 -10.02
CA SER A 131 -5.82 -0.89 -9.55
C SER A 131 -4.65 -0.99 -10.54
N LEU A 132 -4.77 -1.82 -11.59
CA LEU A 132 -3.79 -1.98 -12.66
C LEU A 132 -4.31 -1.51 -14.04
N GLY A 133 -5.44 -0.79 -14.04
CA GLY A 133 -6.10 -0.29 -15.26
C GLY A 133 -6.72 -1.39 -16.13
N LEU A 134 -6.95 -2.58 -15.57
CA LEU A 134 -7.62 -3.69 -16.26
C LEU A 134 -9.14 -3.63 -16.07
N GLU A 135 -9.86 -4.41 -16.86
CA GLU A 135 -11.28 -4.64 -16.63
C GLU A 135 -11.51 -5.41 -15.32
N HIS A 136 -12.62 -5.13 -14.63
CA HIS A 136 -12.93 -5.78 -13.35
C HIS A 136 -13.13 -7.31 -13.47
N THR A 137 -13.43 -7.81 -14.67
CA THR A 137 -13.54 -9.25 -14.97
C THR A 137 -12.20 -9.90 -15.32
N ALA A 138 -11.07 -9.18 -15.24
CA ALA A 138 -9.77 -9.73 -15.57
C ALA A 138 -9.44 -10.93 -14.67
N SER A 139 -8.96 -11.99 -15.31
CA SER A 139 -8.51 -13.19 -14.62
C SER A 139 -7.26 -12.92 -13.79
N TRP A 140 -7.04 -13.77 -12.79
CA TRP A 140 -5.83 -13.72 -11.98
C TRP A 140 -4.53 -13.80 -12.82
N LYS A 141 -4.58 -14.56 -13.93
CA LYS A 141 -3.46 -14.68 -14.87
C LYS A 141 -3.17 -13.38 -15.60
N GLU A 142 -4.20 -12.66 -16.03
CA GLU A 142 -4.05 -11.36 -16.69
C GLU A 142 -3.50 -10.30 -15.74
N ILE A 143 -3.98 -10.28 -14.48
CA ILE A 143 -3.43 -9.44 -13.41
C ILE A 143 -1.93 -9.73 -13.22
N CYS A 144 -1.54 -11.00 -13.10
CA CYS A 144 -0.14 -11.40 -12.99
C CYS A 144 0.70 -10.99 -14.20
N HIS A 145 0.20 -11.19 -15.42
CA HIS A 145 0.89 -10.81 -16.65
C HIS A 145 1.06 -9.29 -16.75
N ARG A 146 0.02 -8.54 -16.40
CA ARG A 146 0.05 -7.07 -16.35
C ARG A 146 1.10 -6.59 -15.37
N TRP A 147 1.12 -7.12 -14.15
CA TRP A 147 2.15 -6.82 -13.17
C TRP A 147 3.57 -7.09 -13.71
N GLN A 148 3.79 -8.30 -14.24
CA GLN A 148 5.10 -8.69 -14.79
C GLN A 148 5.55 -7.86 -15.99
N SER A 149 4.63 -7.22 -16.73
CA SER A 149 4.96 -6.35 -17.86
C SER A 149 5.83 -5.15 -17.42
N GLY A 150 5.64 -4.65 -16.19
CA GLY A 150 6.46 -3.57 -15.62
C GLY A 150 7.95 -3.92 -15.52
N LYS A 151 8.29 -5.21 -15.33
CA LYS A 151 9.70 -5.65 -15.27
C LYS A 151 10.46 -5.51 -16.60
N LYS A 152 9.73 -5.54 -17.72
CA LYS A 152 10.30 -5.47 -19.08
C LYS A 152 10.11 -4.09 -19.71
N ALA A 153 9.28 -3.25 -19.09
CA ALA A 153 8.99 -1.92 -19.58
C ALA A 153 10.16 -0.98 -19.32
N LYS A 154 10.28 0.04 -20.18
CA LYS A 154 11.26 1.10 -19.97
C LYS A 154 10.86 1.90 -18.73
N VAL A 155 11.80 2.05 -17.81
CA VAL A 155 11.67 2.92 -16.62
C VAL A 155 11.33 4.34 -17.07
N LEU A 156 10.26 4.91 -16.52
CA LEU A 156 9.83 6.27 -16.78
C LEU A 156 10.05 7.12 -15.54
N PRO A 157 10.93 8.13 -15.57
CA PRO A 157 11.12 9.00 -14.43
C PRO A 157 9.83 9.79 -14.15
N PRO A 158 9.52 10.09 -12.88
CA PRO A 158 8.33 10.84 -12.52
C PRO A 158 8.37 12.27 -13.07
N ASN A 159 7.19 12.83 -13.29
CA ASN A 159 7.01 14.25 -13.56
C ASN A 159 6.91 15.00 -12.23
N VAL A 160 7.80 15.96 -11.99
CA VAL A 160 7.80 16.75 -10.76
C VAL A 160 7.01 18.03 -10.99
N LEU A 161 5.81 18.09 -10.42
CA LEU A 161 4.91 19.23 -10.51
C LEU A 161 5.21 20.27 -9.42
N PRO A 162 4.91 21.56 -9.67
CA PRO A 162 5.08 22.61 -8.67
C PRO A 162 4.06 22.51 -7.51
N SER A 163 2.90 21.91 -7.75
CA SER A 163 1.84 21.69 -6.76
C SER A 163 0.91 20.57 -7.23
N GLY A 164 -0.02 20.15 -6.37
CA GLY A 164 -1.01 19.12 -6.64
C GLY A 164 -2.13 19.13 -5.60
N PRO A 165 -3.21 18.36 -5.83
CA PRO A 165 -4.37 18.33 -4.93
C PRO A 165 -4.01 18.03 -3.46
N CYS A 166 -2.98 17.21 -3.20
CA CYS A 166 -2.57 16.90 -1.82
C CYS A 166 -2.09 18.12 -1.02
N LYS A 167 -1.91 19.28 -1.67
CA LYS A 167 -1.46 20.52 -1.05
C LYS A 167 -2.57 21.54 -0.77
N ASP A 168 -3.84 21.18 -1.00
CA ASP A 168 -5.00 22.06 -0.79
C ASP A 168 -5.06 22.60 0.65
N ASN A 169 -4.80 21.74 1.63
CA ASN A 169 -4.83 22.07 3.06
C ASN A 169 -3.52 21.66 3.74
N LYS A 170 -3.14 22.38 4.81
CA LYS A 170 -1.87 22.17 5.53
C LYS A 170 -2.01 22.39 7.04
N ILE A 171 -1.44 21.49 7.83
CA ILE A 171 -1.26 21.59 9.28
C ILE A 171 0.24 21.39 9.54
N ILE A 172 0.91 22.34 10.17
CA ILE A 172 2.39 22.36 10.29
C ILE A 172 2.80 22.67 11.73
N GLY A 173 3.88 22.02 12.17
CA GLY A 173 4.55 22.25 13.46
C GLY A 173 3.63 21.93 14.64
N ASP A 174 3.59 22.82 15.62
CA ASP A 174 2.85 22.63 16.88
C ASP A 174 1.34 22.41 16.72
N LYS A 175 0.78 22.71 15.53
CA LYS A 175 -0.63 22.46 15.20
C LYS A 175 -0.92 20.99 14.90
N VAL A 176 0.09 20.16 14.62
CA VAL A 176 -0.09 18.73 14.39
C VAL A 176 -0.50 18.06 15.70
N ASP A 177 -1.68 17.45 15.73
CA ASP A 177 -2.16 16.66 16.86
C ASP A 177 -2.93 15.42 16.41
N LEU A 178 -2.21 14.31 16.29
CA LEU A 178 -2.71 13.00 15.90
C LEU A 178 -3.75 12.43 16.88
N THR A 179 -3.72 12.84 18.15
CA THR A 179 -4.65 12.33 19.17
C THR A 179 -6.07 12.87 19.00
N THR A 180 -6.19 14.00 18.29
CA THR A 180 -7.47 14.66 18.01
C THR A 180 -8.10 14.22 16.69
N LEU A 181 -7.35 13.50 15.85
CA LEU A 181 -7.83 13.00 14.56
C LEU A 181 -8.69 11.74 14.77
N PRO A 182 -9.63 11.44 13.86
CA PRO A 182 -10.48 10.25 13.93
C PRO A 182 -9.73 8.97 13.52
N VAL A 183 -8.60 8.72 14.18
CA VAL A 183 -7.74 7.55 13.94
C VAL A 183 -8.45 6.29 14.44
N PRO A 184 -8.51 5.24 13.63
CA PRO A 184 -9.29 4.08 13.99
C PRO A 184 -8.57 3.16 14.99
N PHE A 185 -9.36 2.54 15.85
CA PHE A 185 -8.94 1.43 16.72
C PHE A 185 -9.60 0.17 16.13
N LEU A 186 -8.81 -0.72 15.52
CA LEU A 186 -9.32 -1.65 14.52
C LEU A 186 -9.84 -2.95 15.15
N HIS A 187 -9.06 -3.55 16.04
CA HIS A 187 -9.41 -4.77 16.76
C HIS A 187 -9.44 -4.54 18.26
N THR A 188 -10.25 -5.30 18.98
CA THR A 188 -10.39 -5.19 20.44
C THR A 188 -9.10 -5.46 21.19
N GLY A 189 -8.18 -6.25 20.61
CA GLY A 189 -6.89 -6.57 21.22
C GLY A 189 -5.71 -5.79 20.63
N ASP A 190 -5.93 -4.78 19.80
CA ASP A 190 -4.83 -3.93 19.30
C ASP A 190 -4.23 -3.10 20.44
N GLY A 191 -2.91 -2.88 20.40
CA GLY A 191 -2.18 -2.09 21.40
C GLY A 191 -2.43 -0.58 21.34
N GLY A 192 -3.15 -0.10 20.31
CA GLY A 192 -3.43 1.32 20.11
C GLY A 192 -4.12 1.61 18.78
N LYS A 193 -4.24 2.89 18.45
CA LYS A 193 -4.92 3.35 17.22
C LYS A 193 -3.98 3.27 16.03
N TYR A 194 -4.35 2.49 15.02
CA TYR A 194 -3.53 2.27 13.82
C TYR A 194 -3.90 3.26 12.73
N ILE A 195 -3.18 4.38 12.68
CA ILE A 195 -3.35 5.42 11.65
C ILE A 195 -2.85 4.97 10.28
N GLN A 196 -1.92 4.01 10.27
CA GLN A 196 -1.26 3.58 9.07
C GLN A 196 -1.42 2.07 8.88
N THR A 197 -2.26 1.70 7.91
CA THR A 197 -2.45 0.31 7.46
C THR A 197 -2.39 0.13 5.95
N TYR A 198 -2.55 1.22 5.18
CA TYR A 198 -2.60 1.15 3.71
C TYR A 198 -1.84 2.27 2.98
N GLY A 199 -1.32 3.25 3.71
CA GLY A 199 -0.49 4.31 3.13
C GLY A 199 0.90 3.82 2.71
N VAL A 200 1.61 4.64 1.96
CA VAL A 200 2.93 4.37 1.42
C VAL A 200 3.96 5.24 2.11
N HIS A 201 4.89 4.62 2.84
CA HIS A 201 6.06 5.29 3.40
C HIS A 201 7.07 5.55 2.29
N VAL A 202 7.63 6.76 2.27
CA VAL A 202 8.68 7.21 1.37
C VAL A 202 9.94 7.45 2.19
N LEU A 203 11.01 6.73 1.84
CA LEU A 203 12.35 6.91 2.38
C LEU A 203 13.32 6.96 1.21
N GLN A 204 14.39 7.75 1.33
CA GLN A 204 15.39 7.92 0.27
C GLN A 204 16.79 7.69 0.84
N MET A 205 17.71 7.14 0.03
CA MET A 205 19.11 7.00 0.39
C MET A 205 19.74 8.37 0.73
N PRO A 206 20.77 8.43 1.60
CA PRO A 206 21.43 9.68 1.98
C PRO A 206 21.98 10.50 0.80
N ASP A 207 22.37 9.82 -0.28
CA ASP A 207 22.91 10.42 -1.50
C ASP A 207 21.83 10.73 -2.56
N GLY A 208 20.56 10.41 -2.29
CA GLY A 208 19.44 10.61 -3.21
C GLY A 208 19.35 9.58 -4.35
N SER A 209 20.24 8.58 -4.42
CA SER A 209 20.35 7.65 -5.55
C SER A 209 19.15 6.72 -5.72
N TRP A 210 18.46 6.40 -4.61
CA TRP A 210 17.36 5.45 -4.61
C TRP A 210 16.29 5.89 -3.60
N THR A 211 15.02 5.80 -4.02
CA THR A 211 13.85 6.10 -3.20
C THR A 211 12.98 4.86 -3.09
N ASN A 212 12.72 4.42 -1.87
CA ASN A 212 11.87 3.27 -1.58
C ASN A 212 10.47 3.73 -1.15
N TRP A 213 9.46 3.12 -1.75
CA TRP A 213 8.08 3.15 -1.31
C TRP A 213 7.69 1.81 -0.72
N SER A 214 7.21 1.81 0.52
CA SER A 214 6.79 0.57 1.19
C SER A 214 5.61 0.76 2.10
N ILE A 215 4.82 -0.30 2.27
CA ILE A 215 3.71 -0.33 3.23
C ILE A 215 4.15 -1.13 4.45
N PHE A 216 4.14 -0.50 5.61
CA PHE A 216 4.25 -1.14 6.91
C PHE A 216 3.37 -0.39 7.90
N ARG A 217 2.86 -1.09 8.91
CA ARG A 217 1.85 -0.51 9.81
C ARG A 217 2.45 0.48 10.80
N GLY A 218 1.64 1.46 11.20
CA GLY A 218 2.00 2.50 12.15
C GLY A 218 0.87 2.81 13.13
N MET A 219 1.21 2.80 14.41
CA MET A 219 0.33 3.08 15.54
C MET A 219 0.60 4.47 16.09
N VAL A 220 -0.44 5.24 16.43
CA VAL A 220 -0.26 6.54 17.11
C VAL A 220 0.38 6.31 18.47
N TYR A 221 1.48 7.02 18.72
CA TYR A 221 2.18 6.98 19.99
C TYR A 221 1.79 8.17 20.88
N ASP A 222 1.83 9.39 20.32
CA ASP A 222 1.44 10.62 21.02
C ASP A 222 0.91 11.69 20.05
N LYS A 223 0.94 12.96 20.48
CA LYS A 223 0.47 14.13 19.72
C LYS A 223 1.03 14.20 18.29
N ASN A 224 2.29 13.88 18.06
CA ASN A 224 2.90 14.04 16.74
C ASN A 224 3.81 12.88 16.33
N ARG A 225 3.86 11.79 17.10
CA ARG A 225 4.66 10.62 16.75
C ARG A 225 3.80 9.38 16.53
N ILE A 226 4.26 8.57 15.58
CA ILE A 226 3.75 7.22 15.33
C ILE A 226 4.89 6.22 15.53
N VAL A 227 4.57 5.02 16.01
CA VAL A 227 5.52 3.91 16.11
C VAL A 227 5.18 2.91 15.01
N CYS A 228 6.16 2.56 14.17
CA CYS A 228 5.91 1.71 13.00
C CYS A 228 6.75 0.45 12.98
N LEU A 229 6.16 -0.66 12.52
CA LEU A 229 6.83 -1.95 12.40
C LEU A 229 7.85 -1.93 11.26
N VAL A 230 9.14 -1.76 11.56
CA VAL A 230 10.23 -1.80 10.58
C VAL A 230 10.98 -3.13 10.68
N GLY A 231 10.60 -4.10 9.84
CA GLY A 231 11.23 -5.41 9.76
C GLY A 231 12.64 -5.37 9.17
N GLY A 232 13.53 -6.26 9.62
CA GLY A 232 14.86 -6.41 9.03
C GLY A 232 14.83 -7.10 7.67
N GLY A 233 15.75 -6.71 6.78
CA GLY A 233 15.92 -7.33 5.45
C GLY A 233 14.97 -6.79 4.37
N GLN A 234 14.21 -5.74 4.66
CA GLN A 234 13.42 -5.00 3.68
C GLN A 234 14.17 -3.75 3.21
N HIS A 235 13.80 -3.21 2.05
CA HIS A 235 14.41 -1.99 1.49
C HIS A 235 14.41 -0.80 2.47
N ASN A 236 13.31 -0.61 3.23
CA ASN A 236 13.24 0.43 4.28
C ASN A 236 14.35 0.29 5.34
N SER A 237 14.70 -0.94 5.74
CA SER A 237 15.76 -1.21 6.69
C SER A 237 17.15 -0.97 6.08
N MET A 238 17.34 -1.23 4.78
CA MET A 238 18.59 -0.93 4.08
C MET A 238 18.86 0.57 4.02
N ILE A 239 17.82 1.37 3.70
CA ILE A 239 17.92 2.83 3.72
C ILE A 239 18.23 3.32 5.14
N ARG A 240 17.47 2.86 6.15
CA ARG A 240 17.71 3.19 7.56
C ARG A 240 19.16 2.91 7.96
N ASP A 241 19.69 1.75 7.62
CA ASP A 241 21.05 1.32 7.98
C ASP A 241 22.11 2.16 7.24
N ALA A 242 21.85 2.59 6.00
CA ALA A 242 22.71 3.53 5.26
C ALA A 242 22.78 4.91 5.93
N TRP A 243 21.65 5.45 6.41
CA TRP A 243 21.64 6.71 7.17
C TRP A 243 22.37 6.59 8.50
N LEU A 244 22.23 5.45 9.19
CA LEU A 244 22.96 5.16 10.42
C LEU A 244 24.48 5.09 10.16
N ALA A 245 24.90 4.41 9.08
CA ALA A 245 26.30 4.35 8.67
C ALA A 245 26.87 5.72 8.27
N ALA A 246 26.03 6.62 7.75
CA ALA A 246 26.37 8.02 7.50
C ALA A 246 26.42 8.90 8.78
N GLY A 247 26.30 8.29 9.97
CA GLY A 247 26.40 8.99 11.25
C GLY A 247 25.20 9.89 11.57
N LYS A 248 24.06 9.67 10.90
CA LYS A 248 22.84 10.44 11.12
C LYS A 248 22.04 9.84 12.28
N LYS A 249 21.19 10.66 12.89
CA LYS A 249 20.28 10.25 13.97
C LYS A 249 18.81 10.17 13.52
N GLU A 250 18.51 10.79 12.40
CA GLU A 250 17.18 10.88 11.83
C GLU A 250 17.25 10.72 10.32
N VAL A 251 16.16 10.21 9.74
CA VAL A 251 15.98 10.01 8.31
C VAL A 251 14.77 10.81 7.84
N PRO A 252 14.88 11.67 6.81
CA PRO A 252 13.72 12.31 6.22
C PRO A 252 12.69 11.27 5.79
N TRP A 253 11.43 11.52 6.12
CA TRP A 253 10.35 10.57 5.89
C TRP A 253 9.08 11.30 5.44
N ALA A 254 8.33 10.63 4.56
CA ALA A 254 6.96 10.98 4.27
C ALA A 254 6.07 9.74 4.26
N LEU A 255 4.79 9.90 4.55
CA LEU A 255 3.79 8.86 4.45
C LEU A 255 2.57 9.40 3.72
N ALA A 256 2.29 8.84 2.54
CA ALA A 256 1.19 9.26 1.69
C ALA A 256 0.04 8.24 1.76
N PHE A 257 -1.15 8.72 2.02
CA PHE A 257 -2.40 7.93 2.07
C PHE A 257 -3.27 8.27 0.86
N GLY A 258 -4.11 7.31 0.45
CA GLY A 258 -4.95 7.47 -0.75
C GLY A 258 -4.12 7.79 -1.99
N VAL A 259 -2.97 7.12 -2.12
CA VAL A 259 -2.08 7.26 -3.27
C VAL A 259 -2.71 6.58 -4.50
N PRO A 260 -2.18 6.84 -5.72
CA PRO A 260 -2.56 6.07 -6.90
C PRO A 260 -2.61 4.56 -6.61
N PRO A 261 -3.70 3.84 -6.95
CA PRO A 261 -3.82 2.41 -6.63
C PRO A 261 -2.67 1.55 -7.16
N ALA A 262 -2.14 1.88 -8.34
CA ALA A 262 -0.96 1.20 -8.89
C ALA A 262 0.28 1.40 -8.02
N ALA A 263 0.41 2.56 -7.36
CA ALA A 263 1.49 2.86 -6.42
C ALA A 263 1.35 2.09 -5.11
N SER A 264 0.14 1.95 -4.55
CA SER A 264 -0.09 1.10 -3.37
C SER A 264 0.30 -0.36 -3.66
N LEU A 265 -0.09 -0.88 -4.84
CA LEU A 265 0.31 -2.23 -5.25
C LEU A 265 1.83 -2.36 -5.40
N ALA A 266 2.50 -1.37 -5.98
CA ALA A 266 3.96 -1.38 -6.09
C ALA A 266 4.68 -1.33 -4.75
N ALA A 267 4.20 -0.51 -3.82
CA ALA A 267 4.76 -0.44 -2.47
C ALA A 267 4.52 -1.73 -1.63
N ALA A 268 3.53 -2.55 -2.01
CA ALA A 268 3.22 -3.82 -1.35
C ALA A 268 3.97 -5.03 -1.93
N MET A 269 4.66 -4.86 -3.07
CA MET A 269 5.25 -5.94 -3.85
C MET A 269 6.78 -5.83 -3.93
N PRO A 270 7.51 -6.96 -4.04
CA PRO A 270 8.95 -6.92 -4.14
C PRO A 270 9.38 -6.42 -5.52
N VAL A 271 9.70 -5.13 -5.60
CA VAL A 271 10.44 -4.53 -6.72
C VAL A 271 11.94 -4.85 -6.52
N PRO A 272 12.76 -4.99 -7.58
CA PRO A 272 14.20 -5.19 -7.42
C PRO A 272 14.86 -4.05 -6.62
N GLU A 273 15.89 -4.39 -5.85
CA GLU A 273 16.72 -3.42 -5.13
C GLU A 273 17.30 -2.37 -6.09
N GLY A 274 17.33 -1.10 -5.65
CA GLY A 274 17.86 0.03 -6.43
C GLY A 274 16.90 0.58 -7.49
N VAL A 275 15.76 -0.07 -7.74
CA VAL A 275 14.70 0.48 -8.59
C VAL A 275 13.70 1.19 -7.71
N SER A 276 13.41 2.46 -8.01
CA SER A 276 12.41 3.21 -7.24
C SER A 276 11.01 2.83 -7.70
N GLU A 277 10.10 2.52 -6.76
CA GLU A 277 8.73 2.06 -7.07
C GLU A 277 7.96 3.09 -7.91
N ALA A 278 8.20 4.39 -7.72
CA ALA A 278 7.59 5.44 -8.53
C ALA A 278 7.86 5.26 -10.03
N GLU A 279 9.10 4.90 -10.38
CA GLU A 279 9.50 4.69 -11.76
C GLU A 279 8.98 3.35 -12.30
N TYR A 280 8.89 2.34 -11.42
CA TYR A 280 8.25 1.05 -11.75
C TYR A 280 6.77 1.22 -12.08
N VAL A 281 6.03 2.02 -11.30
CA VAL A 281 4.63 2.35 -11.57
C VAL A 281 4.53 3.10 -12.90
N GLY A 282 5.42 4.05 -13.16
CA GLY A 282 5.45 4.75 -14.45
C GLY A 282 5.65 3.79 -15.62
N ALA A 283 6.58 2.85 -15.50
CA ALA A 283 6.83 1.81 -16.50
C ALA A 283 5.64 0.85 -16.67
N LEU A 284 5.01 0.46 -15.55
CA LEU A 284 3.83 -0.40 -15.54
C LEU A 284 2.68 0.29 -16.25
N VAL A 285 2.31 1.51 -15.85
CA VAL A 285 1.17 2.24 -16.42
C VAL A 285 1.46 2.76 -17.84
N GLY A 286 2.74 2.94 -18.19
CA GLY A 286 3.16 3.51 -19.48
C GLY A 286 3.09 5.04 -19.53
N LYS A 287 2.93 5.69 -18.38
CA LYS A 287 2.90 7.14 -18.21
C LYS A 287 3.68 7.51 -16.94
N PRO A 288 4.53 8.56 -16.95
CA PRO A 288 5.16 9.09 -15.74
C PRO A 288 4.14 9.38 -14.64
N LEU A 289 4.50 9.07 -13.39
CA LEU A 289 3.72 9.53 -12.23
C LEU A 289 3.96 11.02 -11.98
N ASP A 290 2.87 11.74 -11.75
CA ASP A 290 2.93 13.13 -11.29
C ASP A 290 3.19 13.15 -9.78
N LEU A 291 4.36 13.67 -9.39
CA LEU A 291 4.79 13.81 -8.00
C LEU A 291 4.95 15.29 -7.64
N VAL A 292 4.83 15.60 -6.36
CA VAL A 292 5.12 16.92 -5.79
C VAL A 292 6.11 16.78 -4.65
N LYS A 293 6.87 17.84 -4.41
CA LYS A 293 7.79 17.92 -3.28
C LYS A 293 7.03 18.08 -1.96
N CYS A 294 7.53 17.44 -0.91
CA CYS A 294 7.10 17.70 0.47
C CYS A 294 7.35 19.17 0.85
N GLU A 295 6.56 19.70 1.78
CA GLU A 295 6.73 21.07 2.31
C GLU A 295 8.02 21.22 3.11
N LEU A 296 8.34 20.25 3.97
CA LEU A 296 9.42 20.35 4.95
C LEU A 296 10.68 19.56 4.58
N ASN A 297 10.60 18.66 3.60
CA ASN A 297 11.76 17.88 3.16
C ASN A 297 11.80 17.72 1.63
N ASN A 298 12.87 17.10 1.11
CA ASN A 298 13.09 16.96 -0.33
C ASN A 298 12.46 15.70 -0.94
N LEU A 299 11.68 14.93 -0.18
CA LEU A 299 11.02 13.74 -0.71
C LEU A 299 9.89 14.13 -1.67
N LEU A 300 9.66 13.24 -2.64
CA LEU A 300 8.59 13.36 -3.62
C LEU A 300 7.47 12.38 -3.28
N VAL A 301 6.24 12.87 -3.29
CA VAL A 301 5.01 12.10 -3.03
C VAL A 301 4.03 12.26 -4.20
N PRO A 302 3.12 11.31 -4.44
CA PRO A 302 2.13 11.45 -5.52
C PRO A 302 1.29 12.71 -5.36
N ALA A 303 1.15 13.50 -6.44
CA ALA A 303 0.41 14.76 -6.43
C ALA A 303 -1.07 14.57 -6.03
N ASN A 304 -1.65 13.43 -6.38
CA ASN A 304 -3.05 13.08 -6.14
C ASN A 304 -3.29 12.35 -4.81
N SER A 305 -2.28 12.24 -3.93
CA SER A 305 -2.45 11.63 -2.61
C SER A 305 -3.56 12.33 -1.81
N GLU A 306 -4.37 11.58 -1.06
CA GLU A 306 -5.43 12.16 -0.22
C GLU A 306 -4.86 12.92 0.97
N ILE A 307 -3.88 12.32 1.66
CA ILE A 307 -3.26 12.85 2.87
C ILE A 307 -1.75 12.54 2.79
N VAL A 308 -0.89 13.46 3.20
CA VAL A 308 0.55 13.26 3.27
C VAL A 308 1.04 13.74 4.63
N PHE A 309 1.68 12.85 5.38
CA PHE A 309 2.46 13.19 6.55
C PHE A 309 3.93 13.37 6.15
N GLU A 310 4.57 14.36 6.73
CA GLU A 310 5.98 14.68 6.50
C GLU A 310 6.68 14.82 7.85
N GLY A 311 7.91 14.34 7.94
CA GLY A 311 8.76 14.55 9.09
C GLY A 311 9.98 13.65 9.07
N THR A 312 10.26 12.96 10.18
CA THR A 312 11.50 12.18 10.35
C THR A 312 11.26 10.82 10.98
N LEU A 313 12.06 9.84 10.55
CA LEU A 313 12.24 8.56 11.21
C LEU A 313 13.42 8.67 12.19
N SER A 314 13.19 8.41 13.48
CA SER A 314 14.25 8.37 14.49
C SER A 314 15.06 7.07 14.40
N LEU A 315 16.38 7.20 14.45
CA LEU A 315 17.31 6.06 14.50
C LEU A 315 17.66 5.65 15.94
N THR A 316 17.29 6.47 16.92
CA THR A 316 17.59 6.24 18.34
C THR A 316 16.33 5.92 19.14
N ASP A 317 15.24 6.66 18.88
CA ASP A 317 14.07 6.62 19.74
C ASP A 317 13.12 5.52 19.29
N LYS A 318 12.69 4.72 20.26
CA LYS A 318 11.82 3.58 20.04
C LYS A 318 10.71 3.54 21.08
N ALA A 319 9.58 2.96 20.70
CA ALA A 319 8.47 2.68 21.58
C ALA A 319 7.91 1.28 21.32
N HIS A 320 7.04 0.80 22.20
CA HIS A 320 6.30 -0.45 21.98
C HIS A 320 5.27 -0.25 20.86
N GLU A 321 5.38 -1.06 19.82
CA GLU A 321 4.37 -1.25 18.77
C GLU A 321 3.66 -2.59 19.01
N GLY A 322 2.37 -2.64 18.75
CA GLY A 322 1.56 -3.84 18.94
C GLY A 322 1.02 -4.01 20.37
N PRO A 323 0.31 -5.12 20.65
CA PRO A 323 -0.04 -6.17 19.68
C PRO A 323 -0.98 -5.68 18.57
N PHE A 324 -1.04 -6.42 17.47
CA PHE A 324 -1.90 -6.10 16.32
C PHE A 324 -2.38 -7.40 15.69
N GLU A 325 -3.66 -7.49 15.35
CA GLU A 325 -4.17 -8.63 14.61
C GLU A 325 -3.66 -8.58 13.17
N ASP A 326 -2.62 -9.36 12.87
CA ASP A 326 -2.00 -9.38 11.55
C ASP A 326 -2.68 -10.42 10.62
N TYR A 327 -2.15 -10.59 9.41
CA TYR A 327 -2.65 -11.50 8.35
C TYR A 327 -2.90 -12.96 8.75
N LEU A 328 -2.43 -13.38 9.94
CA LEU A 328 -2.70 -14.71 10.51
C LEU A 328 -4.09 -14.80 11.17
N GLY A 329 -4.77 -13.68 11.39
CA GLY A 329 -6.07 -13.62 12.08
C GLY A 329 -6.00 -14.03 13.55
N VAL A 330 -4.86 -13.77 14.19
CA VAL A 330 -4.62 -14.06 15.60
C VAL A 330 -3.84 -12.91 16.23
N ILE A 331 -4.22 -12.57 17.46
CA ILE A 331 -3.44 -11.71 18.34
C ILE A 331 -2.69 -12.61 19.32
N PHE A 332 -1.38 -12.42 19.40
CA PHE A 332 -0.55 -13.07 20.42
C PHE A 332 -0.45 -12.14 21.63
N GLU A 333 -0.89 -12.62 22.79
CA GLU A 333 -0.75 -11.89 24.04
C GLU A 333 0.72 -11.52 24.28
N GLY A 334 0.99 -10.24 24.52
CA GLY A 334 2.34 -9.73 24.75
C GLY A 334 3.23 -9.60 23.52
N ASP A 335 2.73 -9.78 22.28
CA ASP A 335 3.50 -9.48 21.06
C ASP A 335 3.63 -7.97 20.85
N GLN A 336 4.45 -7.35 21.69
CA GLN A 336 4.88 -5.97 21.58
C GLN A 336 6.35 -5.93 21.22
N ARG A 337 6.72 -5.04 20.30
CA ARG A 337 8.11 -4.91 19.83
C ARG A 337 8.58 -3.48 19.94
N MET A 338 9.81 -3.30 20.39
CA MET A 338 10.46 -1.99 20.36
C MET A 338 10.76 -1.61 18.92
N GLN A 339 10.03 -0.63 18.42
CA GLN A 339 10.06 -0.18 17.04
C GLN A 339 10.38 1.32 16.97
N PRO A 340 10.97 1.81 15.87
CA PRO A 340 11.37 3.21 15.76
C PRO A 340 10.16 4.14 15.72
N LEU A 341 10.36 5.32 16.30
CA LEU A 341 9.41 6.43 16.25
C LEU A 341 9.59 7.23 14.96
N PHE A 342 8.47 7.67 14.41
CA PHE A 342 8.39 8.59 13.29
C PHE A 342 7.66 9.84 13.76
N THR A 343 8.30 10.99 13.62
CA THR A 343 7.74 12.30 13.96
C THR A 343 7.03 12.87 12.74
N VAL A 344 5.82 13.38 12.95
CA VAL A 344 5.00 14.09 11.96
C VAL A 344 5.11 15.58 12.26
N ASP A 345 5.82 16.29 11.38
CA ASP A 345 6.02 17.74 11.47
C ASP A 345 5.03 18.51 10.60
N ALA A 346 4.49 17.89 9.55
CA ALA A 346 3.43 18.46 8.73
C ALA A 346 2.46 17.40 8.22
N ILE A 347 1.21 17.84 8.03
CA ILE A 347 0.14 17.10 7.37
C ILE A 347 -0.39 17.98 6.24
N THR A 348 -0.35 17.50 5.01
CA THR A 348 -1.02 18.12 3.86
C THR A 348 -2.11 17.19 3.34
N TYR A 349 -3.23 17.74 2.86
CA TYR A 349 -4.35 16.91 2.43
C TYR A 349 -5.28 17.60 1.43
N ARG A 350 -5.93 16.78 0.61
CA ARG A 350 -6.98 17.20 -0.33
C ARG A 350 -8.23 17.66 0.40
N ASN A 351 -9.01 18.54 -0.21
CA ASN A 351 -10.37 18.84 0.29
C ASN A 351 -11.23 17.57 0.39
N ASP A 352 -11.92 17.36 1.51
CA ASP A 352 -12.70 16.14 1.81
C ASP A 352 -11.88 14.85 1.68
N ALA A 353 -10.72 14.83 2.36
CA ALA A 353 -9.74 13.76 2.27
C ALA A 353 -10.33 12.38 2.62
N ILE A 354 -9.83 11.34 1.95
CA ILE A 354 -10.25 9.95 2.14
C ILE A 354 -9.05 9.13 2.65
N MET A 355 -9.16 8.60 3.87
CA MET A 355 -8.18 7.69 4.45
C MET A 355 -8.49 6.24 4.02
N PRO A 356 -7.63 5.58 3.23
CA PRO A 356 -7.76 4.14 3.03
C PRO A 356 -7.35 3.38 4.30
N VAL A 357 -8.17 2.41 4.71
CA VAL A 357 -7.91 1.57 5.86
C VAL A 357 -8.01 0.11 5.45
N SER A 358 -6.96 -0.66 5.74
CA SER A 358 -7.00 -2.12 5.77
C SER A 358 -7.15 -2.60 7.20
N VAL A 359 -8.00 -3.60 7.41
CA VAL A 359 -8.25 -4.25 8.70
C VAL A 359 -7.88 -5.72 8.55
N PRO A 360 -6.59 -6.08 8.75
CA PRO A 360 -6.09 -7.44 8.57
C PRO A 360 -6.70 -8.42 9.57
N GLY A 361 -6.63 -9.71 9.27
CA GLY A 361 -7.25 -10.73 10.10
C GLY A 361 -7.39 -12.05 9.36
N ARG A 362 -8.50 -12.76 9.57
CA ARG A 362 -8.81 -13.98 8.79
C ARG A 362 -8.98 -13.65 7.30
N ILE A 363 -8.57 -14.60 6.45
CA ILE A 363 -8.70 -14.49 4.98
C ILE A 363 -10.16 -14.13 4.60
N THR A 364 -10.42 -13.17 3.70
CA THR A 364 -9.47 -12.49 2.78
C THR A 364 -9.47 -10.97 2.93
N ASP A 365 -8.30 -10.35 3.04
CA ASP A 365 -8.11 -8.89 3.03
C ASP A 365 -6.80 -8.51 2.30
N GLU A 366 -6.43 -7.22 2.27
CA GLU A 366 -5.25 -6.72 1.56
C GLU A 366 -3.91 -7.33 2.03
N SER A 367 -3.84 -7.78 3.28
CA SER A 367 -2.64 -8.39 3.86
C SER A 367 -2.41 -9.81 3.34
N VAL A 368 -3.47 -10.46 2.86
CA VAL A 368 -3.41 -11.72 2.12
C VAL A 368 -2.87 -11.40 0.73
N ARG A 369 -1.56 -11.09 0.69
CA ARG A 369 -0.83 -10.95 -0.55
C ARG A 369 -1.18 -12.17 -1.39
N PRO A 370 -1.56 -11.98 -2.65
CA PRO A 370 -1.76 -13.11 -3.54
C PRO A 370 -0.42 -13.83 -3.67
N LEU A 371 -0.22 -14.84 -2.83
CA LEU A 371 0.94 -15.73 -2.76
C LEU A 371 1.43 -16.15 -4.16
N PRO A 372 0.57 -16.39 -5.18
CA PRO A 372 1.05 -16.64 -6.54
C PRO A 372 1.90 -15.52 -7.15
N LEU A 373 1.67 -14.22 -6.88
CA LEU A 373 2.53 -13.17 -7.45
C LEU A 373 3.98 -13.37 -7.00
N SER A 374 4.21 -13.66 -5.71
CA SER A 374 5.54 -13.91 -5.14
C SER A 374 6.22 -15.18 -5.68
N GLN A 375 5.45 -16.22 -6.00
CA GLN A 375 5.96 -17.48 -6.54
C GLN A 375 6.47 -17.35 -7.99
N TYR A 376 6.09 -16.29 -8.71
CA TYR A 376 6.62 -15.95 -10.04
C TYR A 376 7.84 -15.00 -9.99
N PHE A 377 8.42 -14.74 -8.80
CA PHE A 377 9.68 -13.97 -8.64
C PHE A 377 10.92 -14.85 -8.43
N ARG A 378 10.78 -16.18 -8.44
CA ARG A 378 11.94 -17.10 -8.40
C ARG A 378 12.31 -17.60 -9.79
#